data_AF-A0A9E4EMM6-F1
#
_entry.id   AF-A0A9E4EMM6-F1
#
_cell.length_a   1.000
_cell.length_b   1.000
_cell.length_c   1.000
_cell.angle_alpha   90.00
_cell.angle_beta   90.00
_cell.angle_gamma   90.00
#
_symmetry.space_group_name_H-M   'P 1'
#
loop_
_entity.id
_entity.type
_entity.pdbx_description
1 polymer ?
#
loop_
_entity_poly.entity_id
_entity_poly.type
_entity_poly.pdbx_seq_one_letter_code
_entity_poly.pdbx_strand_id
1 'polypeptide(L)'
;MRFLDYFTGDQPVISFEIYPPQTQGGMRALKARIVPNLLKLNPSYMTVTYGAGGSTRAKTLEIASLIQNEFGLTAACHLTCVGSSRTDIDNILKAIRREGIRNIVALRGDPPRGEDIFVPARD
;
A
#
# COMPACT_ATOMS: atom_id res chain seq x y z
N MET A 1 12.57 -5.66 5.86
CA MET A 1 13.63 -5.33 4.89
C MET A 1 13.22 -4.12 4.06
N ARG A 2 14.17 -3.44 3.42
CA ARG A 2 13.91 -2.44 2.38
C ARG A 2 13.84 -3.11 1.02
N PHE A 3 13.16 -2.51 0.05
CA PHE A 3 13.07 -3.08 -1.30
C PHE A 3 14.42 -3.44 -1.90
N LEU A 4 15.43 -2.57 -1.78
CA LEU A 4 16.76 -2.82 -2.31
C LEU A 4 17.43 -4.10 -1.77
N ASP A 5 17.10 -4.49 -0.54
CA ASP A 5 17.68 -5.68 0.10
C ASP A 5 17.30 -6.97 -0.66
N TYR A 6 16.14 -6.98 -1.33
CA TYR A 6 15.63 -8.15 -2.06
C TYR A 6 16.29 -8.38 -3.41
N PHE A 7 16.86 -7.35 -4.04
CA PHE A 7 17.39 -7.41 -5.41
C PHE A 7 18.91 -7.62 -5.46
N THR A 8 19.48 -8.25 -4.43
CA THR A 8 20.93 -8.46 -4.29
C THR A 8 21.41 -9.85 -4.75
N GLY A 9 20.50 -10.79 -5.01
CA GLY A 9 20.82 -12.15 -5.44
C GLY A 9 20.41 -12.45 -6.88
N ASP A 10 20.74 -13.67 -7.34
CA ASP A 10 20.53 -14.11 -8.73
C ASP A 10 19.13 -14.73 -8.99
N GLN A 11 18.28 -14.77 -7.97
CA GLN A 11 16.93 -15.34 -8.07
C GLN A 11 15.88 -14.24 -8.31
N PRO A 12 14.83 -14.51 -9.09
CA PRO A 12 13.75 -13.55 -9.29
C PRO A 12 13.02 -13.25 -7.98
N VAL A 13 12.78 -11.97 -7.73
CA VAL A 13 11.96 -11.51 -6.60
C VAL A 13 10.49 -11.56 -7.01
N ILE A 14 9.68 -12.31 -6.26
CA ILE A 14 8.25 -12.44 -6.51
C ILE A 14 7.50 -11.70 -5.40
N SER A 15 6.58 -10.81 -5.79
CA SER A 15 5.72 -10.07 -4.87
C SER A 15 4.27 -10.07 -5.36
N PHE A 16 3.32 -9.86 -4.44
CA PHE A 16 1.92 -9.67 -4.78
C PHE A 16 1.43 -8.27 -4.45
N GLU A 17 0.49 -7.77 -5.24
CA GLU A 17 -0.21 -6.51 -5.01
C GLU A 17 -1.66 -6.77 -4.59
N ILE A 18 -2.10 -6.11 -3.52
CA ILE A 18 -3.42 -6.28 -2.92
C ILE A 18 -4.24 -5.00 -3.06
N TYR A 19 -5.48 -5.15 -3.52
CA TYR A 19 -6.47 -4.08 -3.57
C TYR A 19 -7.33 -4.07 -2.30
N PRO A 20 -7.49 -2.92 -1.61
CA PRO A 20 -8.35 -2.84 -0.42
C PRO A 20 -9.80 -3.23 -0.71
N PRO A 21 -10.37 -4.23 0.01
CA PRO A 21 -11.77 -4.59 -0.17
C PRO A 21 -12.71 -3.45 0.21
N GLN A 22 -13.82 -3.33 -0.54
CA GLN A 22 -14.82 -2.30 -0.24
C GLN A 22 -15.72 -2.66 0.94
N THR A 23 -15.93 -3.96 1.20
CA THR A 23 -16.83 -4.46 2.24
C THR A 23 -16.08 -5.05 3.44
N GLN A 24 -16.73 -5.04 4.61
CA GLN A 24 -16.20 -5.71 5.81
C GLN A 24 -16.05 -7.23 5.62
N GLY A 25 -16.97 -7.86 4.89
CA GLY A 25 -16.86 -9.28 4.54
C GLY A 25 -15.62 -9.57 3.70
N GLY A 26 -15.30 -8.69 2.75
CA GLY A 26 -14.08 -8.74 1.96
C GLY A 26 -12.82 -8.59 2.83
N MET A 27 -12.83 -7.67 3.80
CA MET A 27 -11.72 -7.52 4.74
C MET A 27 -11.51 -8.78 5.60
N ARG A 28 -12.60 -9.37 6.13
CA ARG A 28 -12.53 -10.64 6.88
C ARG A 28 -11.98 -11.78 6.01
N ALA A 29 -12.42 -11.89 4.76
CA ALA A 29 -11.91 -12.89 3.84
C ALA A 29 -10.43 -12.66 3.47
N LEU A 30 -10.02 -11.40 3.30
CA LEU A 30 -8.64 -11.01 3.05
C LEU A 30 -7.73 -11.53 4.17
N LYS A 31 -8.08 -11.19 5.42
CA LYS A 31 -7.35 -11.60 6.62
C LYS A 31 -7.38 -13.11 6.84
N ALA A 32 -8.56 -13.72 6.84
CA ALA A 32 -8.71 -15.12 7.25
C ALA A 32 -8.28 -16.14 6.18
N ARG A 33 -8.25 -15.76 4.90
CA ARG A 33 -8.07 -16.72 3.80
C ARG A 33 -7.09 -16.28 2.73
N ILE A 34 -7.20 -15.06 2.21
CA ILE A 34 -6.44 -14.65 1.03
C ILE A 34 -4.95 -14.47 1.38
N VAL A 35 -4.63 -13.64 2.38
CA VAL A 35 -3.23 -13.42 2.80
C VAL A 35 -2.56 -14.74 3.22
N PRO A 36 -3.16 -15.59 4.09
CA PRO A 36 -2.60 -16.89 4.43
C PRO A 36 -2.32 -17.79 3.22
N ASN A 37 -3.18 -17.78 2.20
CA ASN A 37 -2.98 -18.61 1.01
C ASN A 37 -1.88 -18.07 0.11
N LEU A 38 -1.75 -16.75 -0.04
CA LEU A 38 -0.67 -16.15 -0.82
C LEU A 38 0.70 -16.35 -0.16
N LEU A 39 0.77 -16.36 1.17
CA LEU A 39 2.00 -16.64 1.90
C LEU A 39 2.58 -18.03 1.61
N LYS A 40 1.74 -19.02 1.27
CA LYS A 40 2.19 -20.37 0.88
C LYS A 40 3.01 -20.38 -0.41
N LEU A 41 2.94 -19.30 -1.20
CA LEU A 41 3.73 -19.12 -2.42
C LEU A 41 5.08 -18.43 -2.14
N ASN A 42 5.43 -18.20 -0.87
CA ASN A 42 6.67 -17.58 -0.43
C ASN A 42 7.01 -16.25 -1.13
N PRO A 43 6.09 -15.26 -1.19
CA PRO A 43 6.41 -13.95 -1.73
C PRO A 43 7.47 -13.25 -0.90
N SER A 44 8.32 -12.45 -1.53
CA SER A 44 9.34 -11.66 -0.86
C SER A 44 8.74 -10.50 -0.06
N TYR A 45 7.70 -9.86 -0.60
CA TYR A 45 6.92 -8.80 0.03
C TYR A 45 5.54 -8.68 -0.62
N MET A 46 4.66 -7.87 -0.02
CA MET A 46 3.40 -7.45 -0.64
C MET A 46 3.25 -5.94 -0.67
N THR A 47 2.59 -5.43 -1.70
CA THR A 47 2.18 -4.03 -1.80
C THR A 47 0.66 -3.91 -1.64
N VAL A 48 0.20 -2.79 -1.10
CA VAL A 48 -1.22 -2.48 -0.96
C VAL A 48 -1.54 -1.22 -1.74
N THR A 49 -2.50 -1.31 -2.64
CA THR A 49 -2.85 -0.19 -3.52
C THR A 49 -3.51 0.95 -2.78
N TYR A 50 -3.47 2.13 -3.41
CA TYR A 50 -4.02 3.38 -2.89
C TYR A 50 -5.16 3.82 -3.81
N GLY A 51 -6.35 3.99 -3.24
CA GLY A 51 -7.52 4.38 -4.01
C GLY A 51 -7.38 5.79 -4.57
N ALA A 52 -7.94 6.01 -5.77
CA ALA A 52 -7.95 7.32 -6.41
C ALA A 52 -8.46 8.42 -5.45
N GLY A 53 -7.77 9.56 -5.45
CA GLY A 53 -8.06 10.69 -4.57
C GLY A 53 -7.94 10.41 -3.07
N GLY A 54 -7.30 9.30 -2.65
CA GLY A 54 -7.14 8.97 -1.22
C GLY A 54 -8.37 8.38 -0.55
N SER A 55 -9.39 7.98 -1.32
CA SER A 55 -10.65 7.40 -0.82
C SER A 55 -10.47 6.17 0.08
N THR A 56 -9.38 5.41 -0.09
CA THR A 56 -9.09 4.20 0.70
C THR A 56 -7.82 4.31 1.56
N ARG A 57 -7.28 5.52 1.77
CA ARG A 57 -6.00 5.73 2.49
C ARG A 57 -5.89 4.99 3.83
N ALA A 58 -6.96 5.02 4.63
CA ALA A 58 -7.01 4.34 5.92
C ALA A 58 -6.95 2.81 5.76
N LYS A 59 -7.69 2.26 4.78
CA LYS A 59 -7.70 0.82 4.49
C LYS A 59 -6.36 0.35 3.93
N THR A 60 -5.67 1.16 3.12
CA THR A 60 -4.33 0.84 2.61
C THR A 60 -3.36 0.65 3.77
N LEU A 61 -3.34 1.59 4.72
CA LEU A 61 -2.47 1.50 5.90
C LEU A 61 -2.88 0.33 6.82
N GLU A 62 -4.17 0.13 7.05
CA GLU A 62 -4.71 -0.99 7.84
C GLU A 62 -4.24 -2.34 7.29
N ILE A 63 -4.39 -2.58 5.98
CA ILE A 63 -4.01 -3.84 5.34
C ILE A 63 -2.49 -4.01 5.33
N ALA A 64 -1.73 -2.95 5.05
CA ALA A 64 -0.27 -3.05 5.07
C ALA A 64 0.26 -3.34 6.48
N SER A 65 -0.32 -2.71 7.51
CA SER A 65 0.00 -2.98 8.92
C SER A 65 -0.38 -4.41 9.29
N LEU A 66 -1.56 -4.89 8.88
CA LEU A 66 -1.98 -6.29 9.06
C LEU A 66 -0.96 -7.27 8.46
N ILE A 67 -0.58 -7.10 7.19
CA ILE A 67 0.38 -7.98 6.50
C ILE A 67 1.73 -7.99 7.23
N GLN A 68 2.22 -6.83 7.67
CA GLN A 68 3.51 -6.74 8.33
C GLN A 68 3.50 -7.25 9.77
N ASN A 69 2.56 -6.76 10.56
CA ASN A 69 2.59 -6.91 12.01
C ASN A 69 1.88 -8.17 12.48
N GLU A 70 0.90 -8.69 11.73
CA GLU A 70 0.24 -9.95 12.07
C GLU A 70 0.79 -11.14 11.28
N PHE A 71 1.16 -10.96 10.01
CA PHE A 71 1.65 -12.05 9.15
C PHE A 71 3.17 -12.10 8.98
N GLY A 72 3.91 -11.11 9.50
CA GLY A 72 5.37 -11.10 9.49
C GLY A 72 6.00 -10.92 8.11
N LEU A 73 5.23 -10.51 7.09
CA LEU A 73 5.73 -10.27 5.74
C LEU A 73 5.98 -8.77 5.53
N THR A 74 7.12 -8.41 4.94
CA THR A 74 7.36 -7.00 4.59
C THR A 74 6.24 -6.48 3.70
N ALA A 75 5.64 -5.35 4.10
CA ALA A 75 4.57 -4.69 3.36
C ALA A 75 5.02 -3.31 2.89
N ALA A 76 4.35 -2.80 1.85
CA ALA A 76 4.51 -1.44 1.37
C ALA A 76 3.16 -0.82 1.02
N CYS A 77 3.03 0.47 1.28
CA CYS A 77 1.86 1.24 0.84
C CYS A 77 2.15 1.87 -0.52
N HIS A 78 1.20 1.78 -1.44
CA HIS A 78 1.12 2.76 -2.51
C HIS A 78 0.73 4.12 -1.92
N LEU A 79 1.21 5.21 -2.52
CA LEU A 79 0.88 6.56 -2.11
C LEU A 79 0.79 7.45 -3.35
N THR A 80 -0.40 8.02 -3.60
CA THR A 80 -0.62 8.98 -4.69
C THR A 80 -0.64 10.40 -4.14
N CYS A 81 -0.27 11.39 -4.96
CA CYS A 81 -0.28 12.80 -4.57
C CYS A 81 -1.49 13.60 -5.11
N VAL A 82 -2.21 13.10 -6.13
CA VAL A 82 -3.44 13.77 -6.63
C VAL A 82 -4.43 13.97 -5.48
N GLY A 83 -4.92 15.20 -5.33
CA GLY A 83 -5.93 15.56 -4.34
C GLY A 83 -5.43 15.63 -2.90
N SER A 84 -4.12 15.57 -2.66
CA SER A 84 -3.51 15.68 -1.32
C SER A 84 -2.58 16.89 -1.25
N SER A 85 -2.74 17.74 -0.23
CA SER A 85 -1.78 18.80 0.09
C SER A 85 -0.45 18.21 0.56
N ARG A 86 0.61 19.02 0.68
CA ARG A 86 1.87 18.56 1.28
C ARG A 86 1.66 18.14 2.73
N THR A 87 0.83 18.88 3.47
CA THR A 87 0.47 18.56 4.85
C THR A 87 -0.23 17.20 4.96
N ASP A 88 -1.12 16.88 4.02
CA ASP A 88 -1.77 15.55 3.97
C ASP A 88 -0.75 14.44 3.75
N ILE A 89 0.17 14.61 2.79
CA ILE A 89 1.24 13.65 2.51
C ILE A 89 2.13 13.45 3.73
N ASP A 90 2.57 14.53 4.38
CA ASP A 90 3.39 14.45 5.60
C ASP A 90 2.69 13.67 6.73
N ASN A 91 1.39 13.90 6.91
CA ASN A 91 0.60 13.19 7.92
C ASN A 91 0.46 11.70 7.59
N ILE A 92 0.25 11.36 6.31
CA ILE A 92 0.18 9.97 5.85
C ILE A 92 1.53 9.28 6.04
N LEU A 93 2.65 9.93 5.67
CA LEU A 93 4.00 9.40 5.85
C LEU A 93 4.33 9.14 7.33
N LYS A 94 3.93 10.05 8.23
CA LYS A 94 4.06 9.86 9.68
C LYS A 94 3.27 8.66 10.17
N ALA A 95 2.04 8.48 9.67
CA ALA A 95 1.19 7.33 10.03
C ALA A 95 1.79 6.00 9.53
N ILE A 96 2.22 5.94 8.26
CA ILE A 96 2.91 4.77 7.67
C ILE A 96 4.15 4.41 8.50
N ARG A 97 4.97 5.42 8.85
CA ARG A 97 6.17 5.22 9.65
C ARG A 97 5.87 4.70 11.06
N ARG A 98 4.77 5.13 11.68
CA ARG A 98 4.36 4.70 13.03
C ARG A 98 3.96 3.22 13.06
N GLU A 99 3.37 2.71 11.98
CA GLU A 99 3.07 1.28 11.81
C GLU A 99 4.34 0.45 11.49
N GLY A 100 5.51 1.07 11.46
CA GLY A 100 6.78 0.42 11.18
C GLY A 100 7.04 0.13 9.70
N ILE A 101 6.14 0.55 8.80
CA ILE A 101 6.28 0.34 7.35
C ILE A 101 7.37 1.27 6.81
N ARG A 102 8.30 0.71 6.04
CA ARG A 102 9.52 1.42 5.55
C ARG A 102 9.61 1.54 4.03
N ASN A 103 8.71 0.89 3.31
CA ASN A 103 8.70 0.90 1.85
C ASN A 103 7.41 1.59 1.36
N ILE A 104 7.55 2.44 0.35
CA ILE A 104 6.46 3.20 -0.26
C ILE A 104 6.61 3.11 -1.77
N VAL A 105 5.50 2.85 -2.45
CA VAL A 105 5.41 2.98 -3.91
C VAL A 105 4.84 4.38 -4.19
N ALA A 106 5.73 5.32 -4.48
CA ALA A 106 5.37 6.71 -4.74
C ALA A 106 4.84 6.86 -6.17
N LEU A 107 3.61 7.36 -6.30
CA LEU A 107 2.90 7.48 -7.56
C LEU A 107 2.31 8.89 -7.69
N ARG A 108 2.09 9.34 -8.92
CA ARG A 108 1.28 10.55 -9.16
C ARG A 108 -0.17 10.31 -8.74
N GLY A 109 -0.75 9.21 -9.26
CA GLY A 109 -2.19 8.96 -9.26
C GLY A 109 -2.85 9.46 -10.54
N ASP A 110 -4.11 9.07 -10.70
CA ASP A 110 -4.94 9.47 -11.82
C ASP A 110 -5.68 10.78 -11.49
N PRO A 111 -5.93 11.65 -12.49
CA PRO A 111 -6.81 12.79 -12.31
C PRO A 111 -8.21 12.39 -11.82
N PRO A 112 -8.96 13.32 -11.21
CA PRO A 112 -10.39 13.11 -10.94
C PRO A 112 -11.15 12.71 -12.20
N ARG A 113 -12.25 11.95 -12.03
CA ARG A 113 -13.03 11.47 -13.16
C ARG A 113 -13.58 12.65 -13.98
N GLY A 114 -13.21 12.69 -15.27
CA GLY A 114 -13.61 13.77 -16.18
C GLY A 114 -12.60 14.90 -16.30
N GLU A 115 -11.45 14.80 -15.64
CA GLU A 115 -10.30 15.70 -15.79
C GLU A 115 -9.15 14.95 -16.45
N ASP A 116 -8.37 15.64 -17.28
CA ASP A 116 -7.19 15.06 -17.96
C ASP A 116 -5.86 15.70 -17.49
N ILE A 117 -5.96 16.74 -16.66
CA ILE A 117 -4.81 17.56 -16.26
C ILE A 117 -4.53 17.35 -14.77
N PHE A 118 -3.26 17.12 -14.45
CA PHE A 118 -2.81 17.14 -13.07
C PHE A 118 -2.77 18.57 -12.55
N VAL A 119 -3.54 18.85 -11.49
CA VAL A 119 -3.48 20.11 -10.74
C VAL A 119 -3.00 19.80 -9.31
N PRO A 120 -1.86 20.37 -8.87
CA PRO A 120 -1.43 20.24 -7.49
C PRO A 120 -2.50 20.76 -6.52
N ALA A 121 -2.76 20.03 -5.44
CA ALA A 121 -3.61 20.52 -4.37
C ALA A 121 -2.96 21.74 -3.71
N ARG A 122 -3.80 22.68 -3.24
CA ARG A 122 -3.32 23.81 -2.44
C ARG A 122 -2.95 23.32 -1.04
N ASP A 123 -1.94 23.96 -0.45
CA ASP A 123 -1.59 23.81 0.96
C ASP A 123 -2.53 24.65 1.85
#